data_AF-A0A5D2QXD4-F1
#
_entry.id   AF-A0A5D2QXD4-F1
#
_cell.length_a   1.000
_cell.length_b   1.000
_cell.length_c   1.000
_cell.angle_alpha   90.00
_cell.angle_beta   90.00
_cell.angle_gamma   90.00
#
_symmetry.space_group_name_H-M   'P 1'
#
loop_
_entity.id
_entity.type
_entity.pdbx_description
1 polymer ?
#
loop_
_entity_poly.entity_id
_entity_poly.type
_entity_poly.pdbx_seq_one_letter_code
_entity_poly.pdbx_strand_id
1 'polypeptide(L)'
;MMTTKIFVCPVVIPAKSPVAFMILFALLMFLMLTDSIVSNISLESAAFTQKEDSQSLQTLTVTRNIKSDVVLPLSLTVSTKNNIVDGNSEHQNSLVSSLGVREKHGIGKFRRKLPEHEIFMSDELTKKFHGRVLEFFNRGCEVHFFMTWISKVASFGRREILAAESVFKSHPNGCLMILSRTMDSVQGYRILKPLLDLGFKVIAVAPDFPFLVKNTPAEAWLDDMKSGKKDPGVIPLAQNLSNLMRLVVLYKYGGVYLDTDFIVMRSFKGLKNTIGAQSIDVVSKNWTRLNNAVLVFDMKHPLVLKFIEEFALTFDGNKWGHNGPYMVSRVVRRVEGRPGYNFTILPPMAFYPVDWIKIGGLFKMPKDRAGSRWIEVKVQQLKRQTYGVHLWNKQSSKLVVEEGSVMERLMAQNCVLCKHIYSS
;
A
#
# COMPACT_ATOMS: atom_id res chain seq x y z
N MET A 1 -54.40 20.68 60.79
CA MET A 1 -54.89 20.89 59.42
C MET A 1 -53.77 20.53 58.44
N MET A 2 -54.05 19.53 57.61
CA MET A 2 -53.41 19.05 56.37
C MET A 2 -51.90 19.20 56.11
N THR A 3 -51.30 18.01 56.10
CA THR A 3 -50.10 17.46 55.43
C THR A 3 -49.82 17.88 53.98
N THR A 4 -48.54 18.09 53.67
CA THR A 4 -47.97 18.09 52.30
C THR A 4 -47.37 16.70 52.01
N LYS A 5 -47.90 15.99 51.00
CA LYS A 5 -47.37 14.71 50.48
C LYS A 5 -46.49 14.95 49.26
N ILE A 6 -45.29 14.37 49.28
CA ILE A 6 -44.35 14.31 48.16
C ILE A 6 -44.80 13.21 47.19
N PHE A 7 -44.99 13.56 45.91
CA PHE A 7 -45.25 12.59 44.84
C PHE A 7 -43.92 12.08 44.27
N VAL A 8 -43.69 10.77 44.37
CA VAL A 8 -42.63 10.04 43.66
C VAL A 8 -43.29 9.31 42.49
N CYS A 9 -42.84 9.59 41.27
CA CYS A 9 -43.29 8.91 40.05
C CYS A 9 -42.35 7.72 39.75
N PRO A 10 -42.82 6.47 39.65
CA PRO A 10 -41.96 5.35 39.24
C PRO A 10 -41.84 5.32 37.72
N VAL A 11 -40.61 5.37 37.20
CA VAL A 11 -40.29 5.05 35.80
C VAL A 11 -40.41 3.53 35.62
N VAL A 12 -41.42 3.11 34.87
CA VAL A 12 -41.59 1.71 34.43
C VAL A 12 -40.64 1.47 33.25
N ILE A 13 -39.63 0.63 33.46
CA ILE A 13 -38.78 0.10 32.38
C ILE A 13 -39.52 -1.09 31.74
N PRO A 14 -39.83 -1.09 30.44
CA PRO A 14 -40.43 -2.26 29.81
C PRO A 14 -39.38 -3.36 29.69
N ALA A 15 -39.62 -4.48 30.36
CA ALA A 15 -38.85 -5.70 30.18
C ALA A 15 -38.95 -6.16 28.73
N LYS A 16 -37.81 -6.21 28.03
CA LYS A 16 -37.71 -6.77 26.67
C LYS A 16 -38.07 -8.26 26.74
N SER A 17 -39.24 -8.62 26.22
CA SER A 17 -39.68 -10.02 26.18
C SER A 17 -38.71 -10.84 25.31
N PRO A 18 -38.07 -11.89 25.85
CA PRO A 18 -37.14 -12.74 25.10
C PRO A 18 -37.81 -13.46 23.92
N VAL A 19 -39.15 -13.56 23.93
CA VAL A 19 -39.96 -14.17 22.88
C VAL A 19 -39.86 -13.38 21.56
N ALA A 20 -39.84 -12.05 21.62
CA ALA A 20 -39.74 -11.22 20.42
C ALA A 20 -38.39 -11.38 19.71
N PHE A 21 -37.32 -11.59 20.48
CA PHE A 21 -35.98 -11.81 19.93
C PHE A 21 -35.85 -13.19 19.27
N MET A 22 -36.49 -14.20 19.85
CA MET A 22 -36.54 -15.56 19.28
C MET A 22 -37.31 -15.59 17.96
N ILE A 23 -38.42 -14.85 17.86
CA ILE A 23 -39.21 -14.75 16.61
C ILE A 23 -38.40 -14.03 15.52
N LEU A 24 -37.73 -12.93 15.85
CA LEU A 24 -36.90 -12.20 14.89
C LEU A 24 -35.71 -13.04 14.41
N PHE A 25 -35.09 -13.80 15.31
CA PHE A 25 -33.99 -14.71 14.99
C PHE A 25 -34.45 -15.89 14.10
N ALA A 26 -35.63 -16.46 14.39
CA ALA A 26 -36.20 -17.53 13.56
C ALA A 26 -36.54 -17.05 12.13
N LEU A 27 -37.06 -15.82 11.99
CA LEU A 27 -37.33 -15.21 10.68
C LEU A 27 -36.04 -14.96 9.88
N LEU A 28 -34.98 -14.49 10.55
CA LEU A 28 -33.66 -14.32 9.93
C LEU A 28 -33.05 -15.65 9.47
N MET A 29 -33.16 -16.70 10.29
CA MET A 29 -32.69 -18.04 9.91
C MET A 29 -33.49 -18.61 8.73
N PHE A 30 -34.81 -18.40 8.69
CA PHE A 30 -35.65 -18.84 7.59
C PHE A 30 -35.27 -18.15 6.26
N LEU A 31 -35.03 -16.83 6.28
CA LEU A 31 -34.57 -16.08 5.10
C LEU A 31 -33.21 -16.56 4.58
N MET A 32 -32.27 -16.85 5.47
CA MET A 32 -30.94 -17.38 5.10
C MET A 32 -31.02 -18.79 4.51
N LEU A 33 -31.95 -19.62 5.00
CA LEU A 33 -32.20 -20.97 4.49
C LEU A 33 -32.88 -20.92 3.11
N THR A 34 -33.83 -20.01 2.89
CA THR A 34 -34.47 -19.86 1.57
C THR A 34 -33.49 -19.34 0.51
N ASP A 35 -32.61 -18.40 0.87
CA ASP A 35 -31.58 -17.90 -0.06
C ASP A 35 -30.56 -18.99 -0.45
N SER A 36 -30.23 -19.90 0.49
CA SER A 36 -29.34 -21.02 0.22
C SER A 36 -29.99 -22.08 -0.69
N ILE A 37 -31.29 -22.35 -0.53
CA ILE A 37 -32.03 -23.30 -1.38
C ILE A 37 -32.21 -22.74 -2.80
N VAL A 38 -32.55 -21.45 -2.94
CA VAL A 38 -32.67 -20.78 -4.26
C VAL A 38 -31.31 -20.74 -4.99
N SER A 39 -30.22 -20.59 -4.24
CA SER A 39 -28.86 -20.60 -4.82
C SER A 39 -28.42 -21.98 -5.31
N ASN A 40 -28.86 -23.07 -4.66
CA ASN A 40 -28.53 -24.44 -5.08
C ASN A 40 -29.37 -24.92 -6.27
N ILE A 41 -30.65 -24.56 -6.36
CA ILE A 41 -31.51 -24.95 -7.48
C ILE A 41 -31.06 -24.31 -8.80
N SER A 42 -30.45 -23.11 -8.75
CA SER A 42 -29.93 -22.43 -9.94
C SER A 42 -28.65 -23.06 -10.51
N LEU A 43 -27.97 -23.94 -9.77
CA LEU A 43 -26.68 -24.54 -10.14
C LEU A 43 -26.82 -25.90 -10.86
N GLU A 44 -27.93 -26.63 -10.67
CA GLU A 44 -28.16 -27.92 -11.33
C GLU A 44 -28.79 -27.81 -12.74
N SER A 45 -29.40 -26.67 -13.12
CA SER A 45 -30.09 -26.56 -14.42
C SER A 45 -29.20 -26.22 -15.63
N ALA A 46 -27.88 -26.06 -15.46
CA ALA A 46 -26.99 -25.57 -16.51
C ALA A 46 -25.94 -26.58 -17.03
N ALA A 47 -26.08 -27.88 -16.73
CA ALA A 47 -25.20 -28.91 -17.25
C ALA A 47 -25.88 -29.74 -18.35
N PHE A 48 -25.78 -29.30 -19.61
CA PHE A 48 -25.97 -30.18 -20.78
C PHE A 48 -25.06 -29.76 -21.96
N THR A 49 -24.11 -30.66 -22.24
CA THR A 49 -23.49 -31.03 -23.54
C THR A 49 -22.88 -29.98 -24.49
N GLN A 50 -21.56 -30.08 -24.72
CA GLN A 50 -20.90 -30.20 -26.04
C GLN A 50 -19.38 -30.41 -25.82
N LYS A 51 -18.87 -31.64 -26.01
CA LYS A 51 -18.27 -32.22 -27.24
C LYS A 51 -16.91 -31.58 -27.59
N GLU A 52 -15.86 -32.30 -27.20
CA GLU A 52 -14.46 -32.09 -27.58
C GLU A 52 -14.25 -32.37 -29.07
N ASP A 53 -13.49 -31.51 -29.74
CA ASP A 53 -12.65 -31.88 -30.88
C ASP A 53 -11.32 -31.14 -30.72
N SER A 54 -10.25 -31.90 -30.50
CA SER A 54 -8.87 -31.41 -30.43
C SER A 54 -8.10 -31.99 -31.61
N GLN A 55 -7.67 -31.11 -32.52
CA GLN A 55 -6.64 -31.43 -33.51
C GLN A 55 -5.32 -30.82 -33.06
N SER A 56 -4.37 -31.71 -32.84
CA SER A 56 -2.96 -31.46 -32.58
C SER A 56 -2.27 -30.87 -33.81
N LEU A 57 -1.48 -29.82 -33.63
CA LEU A 57 -0.47 -29.43 -34.63
C LEU A 57 0.91 -29.34 -33.97
N GLN A 58 1.83 -30.01 -34.63
CA GLN A 58 3.18 -30.34 -34.20
C GLN A 58 4.11 -29.12 -34.21
N THR A 59 5.01 -29.14 -33.25
CA THR A 59 6.20 -28.31 -33.09
C THR A 59 7.17 -28.47 -34.26
N LEU A 60 7.62 -27.36 -34.85
CA LEU A 60 8.79 -27.30 -35.72
C LEU A 60 9.79 -26.30 -35.17
N THR A 61 10.87 -26.84 -34.62
CA THR A 61 12.07 -26.15 -34.13
C THR A 61 12.91 -25.73 -35.33
N VAL A 62 13.23 -24.44 -35.45
CA VAL A 62 14.26 -23.95 -36.39
C VAL A 62 15.39 -23.28 -35.59
N THR A 63 16.50 -23.99 -35.52
CA THR A 63 17.81 -23.52 -35.08
C THR A 63 18.42 -22.63 -36.17
N ARG A 64 18.93 -21.45 -35.80
CA ARG A 64 19.83 -20.67 -36.67
C ARG A 64 20.98 -20.08 -35.86
N ASN A 65 22.17 -20.64 -36.09
CA ASN A 65 23.46 -20.12 -35.67
C ASN A 65 23.88 -18.97 -36.59
N ILE A 66 24.32 -17.83 -36.04
CA ILE A 66 25.22 -16.88 -36.72
C ILE A 66 26.27 -16.38 -35.72
N LYS A 67 27.52 -16.41 -36.17
CA LYS A 67 28.76 -16.01 -35.47
C LYS A 67 28.94 -14.48 -35.43
N SER A 68 29.52 -14.05 -34.30
CA SER A 68 30.35 -12.88 -33.96
C SER A 68 30.60 -11.74 -34.96
N ASP A 69 30.58 -10.50 -34.44
CA ASP A 69 31.78 -9.64 -34.45
C ASP A 69 31.80 -8.61 -33.29
N VAL A 70 33.00 -8.11 -33.03
CA VAL A 70 33.58 -7.61 -31.77
C VAL A 70 33.49 -6.08 -31.60
N VAL A 71 33.15 -5.58 -30.39
CA VAL A 71 33.67 -4.30 -29.83
C VAL A 71 33.78 -4.37 -28.29
N LEU A 72 34.91 -3.87 -27.78
CA LEU A 72 35.50 -3.89 -26.43
C LEU A 72 34.60 -3.54 -25.22
N PRO A 73 34.77 -4.21 -24.05
CA PRO A 73 34.28 -3.71 -22.76
C PRO A 73 35.40 -3.14 -21.86
N LEU A 74 35.09 -1.99 -21.24
CA LEU A 74 35.84 -1.39 -20.12
C LEU A 74 35.85 -2.32 -18.90
N SER A 75 37.03 -2.40 -18.26
CA SER A 75 37.30 -3.14 -17.03
C SER A 75 36.46 -2.63 -15.84
N LEU A 76 35.69 -3.53 -15.23
CA LEU A 76 35.08 -3.37 -13.90
C LEU A 76 35.64 -4.48 -13.01
N THR A 77 36.42 -4.09 -12.01
CA THR A 77 37.02 -5.01 -11.03
C THR A 77 35.92 -5.56 -10.12
N VAL A 78 35.61 -6.85 -10.27
CA VAL A 78 34.68 -7.60 -9.42
C VAL A 78 35.46 -8.34 -8.34
N SER A 79 35.05 -8.20 -7.08
CA SER A 79 35.42 -9.12 -6.00
C SER A 79 34.28 -10.11 -5.80
N THR A 80 34.52 -11.35 -6.18
CA THR A 80 33.62 -12.50 -6.04
C THR A 80 33.78 -13.11 -4.65
N LYS A 81 32.68 -13.24 -3.91
CA LYS A 81 32.46 -14.35 -2.97
C LYS A 81 31.01 -14.82 -3.10
N ASN A 82 30.83 -15.84 -3.93
CA ASN A 82 29.63 -16.66 -3.97
C ASN A 82 29.73 -17.69 -2.83
N ASN A 83 28.67 -17.81 -2.04
CA ASN A 83 28.34 -19.06 -1.36
C ASN A 83 26.91 -19.42 -1.75
N ILE A 84 26.80 -20.46 -2.57
CA ILE A 84 25.58 -21.17 -2.94
C ILE A 84 25.27 -22.13 -1.79
N VAL A 85 24.02 -22.11 -1.32
CA VAL A 85 23.41 -23.30 -0.70
C VAL A 85 22.00 -23.43 -1.32
N ASP A 86 21.88 -24.43 -2.17
CA ASP A 86 20.62 -24.98 -2.66
C ASP A 86 19.84 -25.65 -1.53
N GLY A 87 18.52 -25.59 -1.63
CA GLY A 87 17.60 -26.27 -0.72
C GLY A 87 16.16 -26.22 -1.23
N ASN A 88 15.86 -27.08 -2.21
CA ASN A 88 14.50 -27.46 -2.58
C ASN A 88 13.83 -28.19 -1.40
N SER A 89 12.59 -27.82 -1.06
CA SER A 89 11.54 -28.77 -0.67
C SER A 89 10.16 -28.10 -0.70
N GLU A 90 9.26 -28.68 -1.48
CA GLU A 90 7.84 -28.39 -1.58
C GLU A 90 7.02 -28.88 -0.36
N HIS A 91 5.81 -28.32 -0.24
CA HIS A 91 4.54 -28.92 0.24
C HIS A 91 4.49 -29.81 1.51
N GLN A 92 3.76 -29.38 2.56
CA GLN A 92 2.39 -29.84 2.90
C GLN A 92 1.93 -29.42 4.32
N ASN A 93 0.67 -28.96 4.38
CA ASN A 93 -0.38 -29.14 5.40
C ASN A 93 -0.16 -28.86 6.90
N SER A 94 -0.94 -27.88 7.37
CA SER A 94 -1.98 -28.01 8.42
C SER A 94 -1.76 -29.09 9.49
N LEU A 95 -1.48 -28.66 10.72
CA LEU A 95 -1.98 -29.31 11.92
C LEU A 95 -2.18 -28.30 13.05
N VAL A 96 -3.38 -28.35 13.60
CA VAL A 96 -3.88 -27.67 14.79
C VAL A 96 -2.94 -27.92 15.98
N SER A 97 -2.62 -26.87 16.74
CA SER A 97 -2.14 -27.01 18.11
C SER A 97 -2.90 -26.05 19.01
N SER A 98 -3.99 -26.58 19.57
CA SER A 98 -4.60 -26.13 20.80
C SER A 98 -3.67 -26.46 21.96
N LEU A 99 -3.00 -25.48 22.54
CA LEU A 99 -2.41 -25.56 23.87
C LEU A 99 -2.58 -24.19 24.54
N GLY A 100 -3.53 -24.14 25.48
CA GLY A 100 -3.75 -22.98 26.33
C GLY A 100 -2.50 -22.67 27.14
N VAL A 101 -2.06 -21.41 27.08
CA VAL A 101 -1.03 -20.89 27.96
C VAL A 101 -1.63 -19.76 28.77
N ARG A 102 -1.73 -20.05 30.08
CA ARG A 102 -2.00 -19.13 31.19
C ARG A 102 -1.26 -17.81 31.02
N GLU A 103 -1.97 -16.72 31.28
CA GLU A 103 -1.38 -15.42 31.62
C GLU A 103 -0.37 -15.59 32.77
N LYS A 104 0.88 -15.24 32.50
CA LYS A 104 1.80 -14.76 33.53
C LYS A 104 2.40 -13.45 33.05
N HIS A 105 2.04 -12.39 33.76
CA HIS A 105 2.72 -11.11 33.72
C HIS A 105 4.19 -11.33 34.09
N GLY A 106 5.07 -11.11 33.12
CA GLY A 106 6.51 -11.07 33.31
C GLY A 106 7.10 -10.10 32.31
N ILE A 107 7.87 -9.12 32.78
CA ILE A 107 8.67 -8.20 31.97
C ILE A 107 9.78 -9.03 31.32
N GLY A 108 9.42 -9.76 30.27
CA GLY A 108 10.34 -10.49 29.43
C GLY A 108 10.96 -9.52 28.44
N LYS A 109 12.28 -9.34 28.51
CA LYS A 109 13.07 -8.75 27.42
C LYS A 109 12.68 -9.48 26.13
N PHE A 110 11.94 -8.84 25.23
CA PHE A 110 11.50 -9.44 23.97
C PHE A 110 12.71 -9.64 23.06
N ARG A 111 13.49 -10.71 23.30
CA ARG A 111 14.61 -11.15 22.46
C ARG A 111 14.07 -11.94 21.28
N ARG A 112 13.19 -11.35 20.47
CA ARG A 112 13.09 -11.78 19.07
C ARG A 112 14.32 -11.17 18.39
N LYS A 113 15.30 -11.99 18.00
CA LYS A 113 16.39 -11.54 17.10
C LYS A 113 15.70 -11.05 15.83
N LEU A 114 15.60 -9.74 15.67
CA LEU A 114 14.99 -9.10 14.51
C LEU A 114 15.83 -9.48 13.28
N PRO A 115 15.28 -10.26 12.33
CA PRO A 115 16.00 -10.62 11.10
C PRO A 115 16.40 -9.37 10.30
N GLU A 116 15.64 -8.28 10.46
CA GLU A 116 15.80 -6.99 9.80
C GLU A 116 16.85 -6.05 10.44
N HIS A 117 17.76 -6.57 11.27
CA HIS A 117 18.82 -5.78 11.91
C HIS A 117 19.61 -4.88 10.93
N GLU A 118 19.80 -5.31 9.68
CA GLU A 118 20.48 -4.53 8.63
C GLU A 118 19.79 -3.20 8.29
N ILE A 119 18.45 -3.11 8.39
CA ILE A 119 17.74 -1.88 8.04
C ILE A 119 17.92 -0.79 9.11
N PHE A 120 18.29 -1.19 10.32
CA PHE A 120 18.53 -0.29 11.44
C PHE A 120 19.97 0.19 11.55
N MET A 121 20.88 -0.35 10.73
CA MET A 121 22.30 -0.02 10.76
C MET A 121 22.67 0.81 9.53
N SER A 122 23.61 1.74 9.74
CA SER A 122 24.24 2.45 8.64
C SER A 122 25.44 1.65 8.15
N ASP A 123 25.62 1.57 6.83
CA ASP A 123 26.82 1.01 6.19
C ASP A 123 27.37 1.99 5.14
N GLU A 124 28.42 1.60 4.43
CA GLU A 124 29.07 2.45 3.42
C GLU A 124 28.15 2.82 2.24
N LEU A 125 27.12 2.01 1.95
CA LEU A 125 26.12 2.31 0.93
C LEU A 125 25.12 3.34 1.47
N THR A 126 24.55 3.11 2.66
CA THR A 126 23.52 3.99 3.21
C THR A 126 24.08 5.33 3.64
N LYS A 127 25.31 5.43 4.14
CA LYS A 127 25.91 6.73 4.51
C LYS A 127 25.95 7.73 3.34
N LYS A 128 25.92 7.26 2.10
CA LYS A 128 25.85 8.08 0.87
C LYS A 128 24.43 8.56 0.55
N PHE A 129 23.41 8.07 1.26
CA PHE A 129 21.98 8.35 1.03
C PHE A 129 21.71 9.85 0.92
N HIS A 130 22.12 10.64 1.91
CA HIS A 130 21.85 12.09 1.91
C HIS A 130 22.44 12.79 0.69
N GLY A 131 23.71 12.50 0.35
CA GLY A 131 24.36 13.06 -0.83
C GLY A 131 23.63 12.68 -2.13
N ARG A 132 23.21 11.42 -2.26
CA ARG A 132 22.45 10.93 -3.43
C ARG A 132 21.06 11.58 -3.55
N VAL A 133 20.40 11.87 -2.43
CA VAL A 133 19.12 12.61 -2.44
C VAL A 133 19.31 14.03 -2.98
N LEU A 134 20.31 14.75 -2.46
CA LEU A 134 20.60 16.11 -2.90
C LEU A 134 21.01 16.15 -4.38
N GLU A 135 21.89 15.24 -4.80
CA GLU A 135 22.36 15.17 -6.19
C GLU A 135 21.22 14.87 -7.17
N PHE A 136 20.33 13.96 -6.81
CA PHE A 136 19.23 13.53 -7.67
C PHE A 136 18.19 14.64 -7.87
N PHE A 137 17.76 15.31 -6.78
CA PHE A 137 16.71 16.32 -6.85
C PHE A 137 17.18 17.71 -7.28
N ASN A 138 18.48 18.00 -7.27
CA ASN A 138 19.02 19.28 -7.76
C ASN A 138 18.91 19.46 -9.29
N ARG A 139 18.40 18.46 -10.02
CA ARG A 139 18.39 18.42 -11.50
C ARG A 139 17.10 18.95 -12.13
N GLY A 140 16.45 19.98 -11.56
CA GLY A 140 15.30 20.65 -12.18
C GLY A 140 14.01 19.82 -12.24
N CYS A 141 13.70 19.10 -11.17
CA CYS A 141 12.48 18.31 -11.05
C CYS A 141 11.26 19.21 -10.79
N GLU A 142 10.12 18.98 -11.46
CA GLU A 142 8.92 19.77 -11.16
C GLU A 142 8.23 19.33 -9.84
N VAL A 143 8.32 18.05 -9.51
CA VAL A 143 7.77 17.45 -8.29
C VAL A 143 8.70 16.32 -7.84
N HIS A 144 8.99 16.26 -6.54
CA HIS A 144 9.81 15.21 -5.92
C HIS A 144 8.90 14.14 -5.35
N PHE A 145 9.01 12.92 -5.88
CA PHE A 145 8.27 11.75 -5.43
C PHE A 145 9.18 10.79 -4.67
N PHE A 146 8.64 10.22 -3.61
CA PHE A 146 9.22 9.14 -2.83
C PHE A 146 8.28 7.95 -2.81
N MET A 147 8.82 6.76 -2.99
CA MET A 147 8.16 5.48 -2.71
C MET A 147 9.04 4.66 -1.77
N THR A 148 8.46 3.68 -1.07
CA THR A 148 9.23 2.76 -0.23
C THR A 148 9.07 1.33 -0.72
N TRP A 149 10.17 0.58 -0.84
CA TRP A 149 10.14 -0.85 -1.13
C TRP A 149 11.09 -1.64 -0.22
N ILE A 150 10.53 -2.40 0.72
CA ILE A 150 11.28 -3.23 1.69
C ILE A 150 11.03 -4.73 1.44
N SER A 151 10.78 -5.10 0.19
CA SER A 151 10.62 -6.51 -0.21
C SER A 151 11.78 -6.94 -1.10
N LYS A 152 11.84 -8.22 -1.43
CA LYS A 152 12.86 -8.74 -2.36
C LYS A 152 12.75 -8.01 -3.70
N VAL A 153 13.89 -7.75 -4.34
CA VAL A 153 13.97 -7.11 -5.67
C VAL A 153 13.15 -7.87 -6.72
N ALA A 154 13.17 -9.21 -6.66
CA ALA A 154 12.41 -10.07 -7.57
C ALA A 154 10.89 -9.94 -7.46
N SER A 155 10.39 -9.36 -6.35
CA SER A 155 8.96 -9.12 -6.14
C SER A 155 8.51 -7.75 -6.64
N PHE A 156 9.43 -6.87 -7.09
CA PHE A 156 9.08 -5.58 -7.68
C PHE A 156 8.61 -5.83 -9.12
N GLY A 157 7.29 -6.02 -9.27
CA GLY A 157 6.70 -6.56 -10.48
C GLY A 157 6.04 -5.51 -11.36
N ARG A 158 5.18 -6.00 -12.28
CA ARG A 158 4.46 -5.18 -13.25
C ARG A 158 3.55 -4.13 -12.59
N ARG A 159 3.03 -4.39 -11.39
CA ARG A 159 2.15 -3.45 -10.67
C ARG A 159 2.92 -2.30 -10.05
N GLU A 160 4.07 -2.59 -9.46
CA GLU A 160 4.95 -1.57 -8.91
C GLU A 160 5.58 -0.72 -10.02
N ILE A 161 5.91 -1.34 -11.17
CA ILE A 161 6.30 -0.61 -12.37
C ILE A 161 5.16 0.28 -12.88
N LEU A 162 3.92 -0.21 -12.93
CA LEU A 162 2.76 0.61 -13.30
C LEU A 162 2.63 1.85 -12.41
N ALA A 163 2.86 1.73 -11.10
CA ALA A 163 2.83 2.88 -10.19
C ALA A 163 3.89 3.92 -10.61
N ALA A 164 5.12 3.49 -10.91
CA ALA A 164 6.17 4.37 -11.43
C ALA A 164 5.81 4.97 -12.81
N GLU A 165 5.29 4.16 -13.75
CA GLU A 165 4.84 4.63 -15.06
C GLU A 165 3.76 5.70 -14.94
N SER A 166 2.82 5.53 -14.01
CA SER A 166 1.73 6.48 -13.77
C SER A 166 2.23 7.83 -13.24
N VAL A 167 3.29 7.84 -12.42
CA VAL A 167 3.99 9.07 -12.02
C VAL A 167 4.48 9.79 -13.27
N PHE A 168 5.24 9.13 -14.13
CA PHE A 168 5.83 9.75 -15.32
C PHE A 168 4.82 10.09 -16.42
N LYS A 169 3.70 9.37 -16.47
CA LYS A 169 2.58 9.70 -17.35
C LYS A 169 1.97 11.07 -17.00
N SER A 170 1.88 11.37 -15.70
CA SER A 170 1.31 12.61 -15.17
C SER A 170 2.35 13.71 -14.93
N HIS A 171 3.61 13.32 -14.77
CA HIS A 171 4.76 14.16 -14.48
C HIS A 171 5.99 13.73 -15.31
N PRO A 172 6.04 14.05 -16.62
CA PRO A 172 7.19 13.69 -17.46
C PRO A 172 8.52 14.27 -16.96
N ASN A 173 8.47 15.42 -16.28
CA ASN A 173 9.62 16.10 -15.68
C ASN A 173 9.71 15.90 -14.15
N GLY A 174 8.93 14.98 -13.60
CA GLY A 174 8.99 14.60 -12.18
C GLY A 174 10.21 13.75 -11.88
N CYS A 175 10.55 13.64 -10.59
CA CYS A 175 11.65 12.80 -10.13
C CYS A 175 11.13 11.81 -9.09
N LEU A 176 11.37 10.52 -9.33
CA LEU A 176 10.93 9.44 -8.44
C LEU A 176 12.12 8.76 -7.77
N MET A 177 12.20 8.86 -6.45
CA MET A 177 13.14 8.09 -5.64
C MET A 177 12.43 6.95 -4.93
N ILE A 178 12.89 5.72 -5.14
CA ILE A 178 12.42 4.52 -4.45
C ILE A 178 13.39 4.22 -3.30
N LEU A 179 12.95 4.42 -2.07
CA LEU A 179 13.68 4.09 -0.84
C LEU A 179 13.71 2.57 -0.68
N SER A 180 14.82 1.94 -1.05
CA SER A 180 14.93 0.49 -1.07
C SER A 180 16.36 0.01 -1.14
N ARG A 181 16.78 -0.75 -0.13
CA ARG A 181 18.09 -1.43 -0.13
C ARG A 181 18.17 -2.52 -1.20
N THR A 182 17.09 -3.28 -1.40
CA THR A 182 17.08 -4.41 -2.34
C THR A 182 17.09 -3.95 -3.79
N MET A 183 16.44 -2.82 -4.10
CA MET A 183 16.44 -2.22 -5.44
C MET A 183 17.69 -1.36 -5.71
N ASP A 184 18.42 -0.91 -4.69
CA ASP A 184 19.72 -0.24 -4.85
C ASP A 184 20.82 -1.26 -5.18
N SER A 185 20.63 -1.93 -6.32
CA SER A 185 21.41 -3.07 -6.80
C SER A 185 21.40 -3.12 -8.33
N VAL A 186 22.28 -3.94 -8.92
CA VAL A 186 22.32 -4.17 -10.38
C VAL A 186 20.97 -4.66 -10.91
N GLN A 187 20.29 -5.54 -10.16
CA GLN A 187 18.99 -6.06 -10.57
C GLN A 187 17.90 -4.97 -10.52
N GLY A 188 17.89 -4.15 -9.47
CA GLY A 188 16.95 -3.02 -9.40
C GLY A 188 17.20 -1.99 -10.49
N TYR A 189 18.47 -1.72 -10.83
CA TYR A 189 18.82 -0.91 -12.00
C TYR A 189 18.25 -1.52 -13.29
N ARG A 190 18.42 -2.82 -13.53
CA ARG A 190 17.86 -3.49 -14.73
C ARG A 190 16.33 -3.37 -14.80
N ILE A 191 15.65 -3.48 -13.66
CA ILE A 191 14.18 -3.32 -13.57
C ILE A 191 13.76 -1.88 -13.95
N LEU A 192 14.52 -0.87 -13.51
CA LEU A 192 14.22 0.54 -13.78
C LEU A 192 14.79 1.05 -15.11
N LYS A 193 15.72 0.32 -15.73
CA LYS A 193 16.41 0.70 -16.98
C LYS A 193 15.44 1.09 -18.10
N PRO A 194 14.33 0.38 -18.35
CA PRO A 194 13.39 0.79 -19.39
C PRO A 194 12.83 2.21 -19.20
N LEU A 195 12.61 2.66 -17.95
CA LEU A 195 12.16 4.02 -17.67
C LEU A 195 13.30 5.03 -17.86
N LEU A 196 14.51 4.67 -17.41
CA LEU A 196 15.72 5.49 -17.58
C LEU A 196 16.07 5.70 -19.06
N ASP A 197 15.92 4.68 -19.89
CA ASP A 197 16.17 4.72 -21.33
C ASP A 197 15.22 5.69 -22.06
N LEU A 198 14.03 5.93 -21.50
CA LEU A 198 13.09 6.95 -21.97
C LEU A 198 13.36 8.35 -21.42
N GLY A 199 14.45 8.52 -20.66
CA GLY A 199 14.85 9.79 -20.06
C GLY A 199 14.11 10.16 -18.78
N PHE A 200 13.29 9.26 -18.23
CA PHE A 200 12.61 9.52 -16.95
C PHE A 200 13.60 9.49 -15.78
N LYS A 201 13.39 10.40 -14.82
CA LYS A 201 14.24 10.51 -13.63
C LYS A 201 13.71 9.59 -12.53
N VAL A 202 14.19 8.35 -12.52
CA VAL A 202 13.91 7.36 -11.46
C VAL A 202 15.19 6.81 -10.88
N ILE A 203 15.24 6.62 -9.56
CA ILE A 203 16.37 5.97 -8.90
C ILE A 203 15.91 5.17 -7.69
N ALA A 204 16.54 4.02 -7.44
CA ALA A 204 16.43 3.32 -6.17
C ALA A 204 17.66 3.63 -5.30
N VAL A 205 17.45 3.95 -4.02
CA VAL A 205 18.51 4.31 -3.08
C VAL A 205 18.25 3.62 -1.75
N ALA A 206 19.27 2.96 -1.19
CA ALA A 206 19.22 2.38 0.14
C ALA A 206 19.12 3.53 1.18
N PRO A 207 18.03 3.59 1.96
CA PRO A 207 17.86 4.65 2.95
C PRO A 207 18.80 4.45 4.15
N ASP A 208 19.39 5.53 4.63
CA ASP A 208 20.06 5.54 5.94
C ASP A 208 19.03 5.82 7.03
N PHE A 209 18.50 4.76 7.63
CA PHE A 209 17.43 4.87 8.60
C PHE A 209 17.85 5.64 9.88
N PRO A 210 19.03 5.38 10.49
CA PRO A 210 19.53 6.22 11.58
C PRO A 210 19.61 7.71 11.22
N PHE A 211 20.13 8.06 10.05
CA PHE A 211 20.16 9.45 9.59
C PHE A 211 18.75 10.03 9.41
N LEU A 212 17.81 9.25 8.87
CA LEU A 212 16.43 9.66 8.62
C LEU A 212 15.65 9.94 9.91
N VAL A 213 15.91 9.21 11.00
CA VAL A 213 15.24 9.47 12.29
C VAL A 213 15.96 10.49 13.16
N LYS A 214 17.24 10.78 12.89
CA LYS A 214 18.05 11.71 13.69
C LYS A 214 17.39 13.08 13.85
N ASN A 215 17.42 13.61 15.07
CA ASN A 215 16.79 14.87 15.48
C ASN A 215 15.26 14.85 15.32
N THR A 216 14.64 13.69 15.51
CA THR A 216 13.18 13.54 15.57
C THR A 216 12.82 12.61 16.74
N PRO A 217 11.55 12.64 17.22
CA PRO A 217 11.10 11.70 18.26
C PRO A 217 11.28 10.21 17.91
N ALA A 218 11.39 9.86 16.62
CA ALA A 218 11.61 8.48 16.19
C ALA A 218 13.03 7.95 16.46
N GLU A 219 13.98 8.80 16.83
CA GLU A 219 15.33 8.38 17.24
C GLU A 219 15.28 7.50 18.49
N ALA A 220 14.55 7.95 19.52
CA ALA A 220 14.33 7.15 20.73
C ALA A 220 13.57 5.83 20.44
N TRP A 221 12.60 5.87 19.53
CA TRP A 221 11.90 4.66 19.11
C TRP A 221 12.85 3.65 18.45
N LEU A 222 13.76 4.11 17.58
CA LEU A 222 14.76 3.26 16.95
C LEU A 222 15.70 2.63 17.98
N ASP A 223 16.14 3.40 18.98
CA ASP A 223 17.00 2.88 20.06
C ASP A 223 16.29 1.82 20.92
N ASP A 224 15.01 2.04 21.23
CA ASP A 224 14.20 1.06 21.94
C ASP A 224 13.99 -0.23 21.12
N MET A 225 13.81 -0.11 19.79
CA MET A 225 13.71 -1.26 18.88
C MET A 225 15.04 -2.03 18.82
N LYS A 226 16.17 -1.34 18.68
CA LYS A 226 17.52 -1.95 18.63
C LYS A 226 17.88 -2.65 19.94
N SER A 227 17.54 -2.04 21.07
CA SER A 227 17.83 -2.58 22.40
C SER A 227 16.86 -3.69 22.85
N GLY A 228 15.78 -3.93 22.09
CA GLY A 228 14.73 -4.89 22.42
C GLY A 228 13.82 -4.44 23.56
N LYS A 229 13.78 -3.14 23.87
CA LYS A 229 12.84 -2.53 24.82
C LYS A 229 11.46 -2.33 24.20
N LYS A 230 11.38 -2.13 22.88
CA LYS A 230 10.13 -2.03 22.14
C LYS A 230 9.78 -3.38 21.51
N ASP A 231 8.54 -3.84 21.70
CA ASP A 231 8.02 -5.03 21.01
C ASP A 231 7.72 -4.68 19.54
N PRO A 232 8.32 -5.35 18.55
CA PRO A 232 7.99 -5.17 17.13
C PRO A 232 6.55 -5.60 16.79
N GLY A 233 5.92 -6.43 17.63
CA GLY A 233 4.58 -6.96 17.47
C GLY A 233 4.44 -8.07 16.42
N VAL A 234 3.19 -8.39 16.04
CA VAL A 234 2.84 -9.44 15.06
C VAL A 234 2.66 -8.93 13.63
N ILE A 235 2.43 -7.63 13.44
CA ILE A 235 2.36 -7.03 12.11
C ILE A 235 3.79 -6.95 11.55
N PRO A 236 4.03 -7.32 10.27
CA PRO A 236 5.36 -7.31 9.69
C PRO A 236 6.09 -5.99 9.92
N LEU A 237 7.30 -6.07 10.45
CA LEU A 237 8.08 -4.90 10.83
C LEU A 237 8.35 -4.00 9.61
N ALA A 238 8.68 -4.57 8.46
CA ALA A 238 8.75 -3.85 7.19
C ALA A 238 7.52 -2.95 6.89
N GLN A 239 6.29 -3.39 7.21
CA GLN A 239 5.10 -2.56 7.01
C GLN A 239 5.10 -1.35 7.94
N ASN A 240 5.50 -1.54 9.20
CA ASN A 240 5.61 -0.45 10.17
C ASN A 240 6.78 0.50 9.84
N LEU A 241 7.90 -0.03 9.36
CA LEU A 241 9.03 0.77 8.89
C LEU A 241 8.66 1.62 7.68
N SER A 242 7.88 1.10 6.75
CA SER A 242 7.33 1.89 5.63
C SER A 242 6.42 3.02 6.12
N ASN A 243 5.63 2.80 7.18
CA ASN A 243 4.81 3.85 7.80
C ASN A 243 5.65 4.96 8.45
N LEU A 244 6.83 4.64 9.00
CA LEU A 244 7.72 5.66 9.57
C LEU A 244 8.56 6.34 8.48
N MET A 245 9.15 5.57 7.55
CA MET A 245 10.02 6.09 6.49
C MET A 245 9.33 7.16 5.65
N ARG A 246 8.06 6.97 5.30
CA ARG A 246 7.28 7.98 4.55
C ARG A 246 7.16 9.31 5.29
N LEU A 247 7.13 9.29 6.62
CA LEU A 247 7.01 10.50 7.43
C LEU A 247 8.37 11.18 7.55
N VAL A 248 9.41 10.43 7.89
CA VAL A 248 10.75 11.01 8.11
C VAL A 248 11.40 11.51 6.83
N VAL A 249 11.16 10.86 5.68
CA VAL A 249 11.66 11.35 4.39
C VAL A 249 10.98 12.66 4.00
N LEU A 250 9.65 12.76 4.17
CA LEU A 250 8.91 14.00 3.92
C LEU A 250 9.29 15.10 4.90
N TYR A 251 9.53 14.77 6.17
CA TYR A 251 9.98 15.76 7.14
C TYR A 251 11.37 16.32 6.77
N LYS A 252 12.29 15.49 6.27
CA LYS A 252 13.64 15.94 5.91
C LYS A 252 13.76 16.59 4.55
N TYR A 253 12.95 16.20 3.56
CA TYR A 253 13.14 16.62 2.17
C TYR A 253 11.89 17.26 1.54
N GLY A 254 10.73 17.17 2.20
CA GLY A 254 9.44 17.56 1.62
C GLY A 254 9.07 16.71 0.41
N GLY A 255 8.10 17.19 -0.37
CA GLY A 255 7.65 16.58 -1.62
C GLY A 255 6.42 15.70 -1.44
N VAL A 256 6.35 14.63 -2.24
CA VAL A 256 5.23 13.70 -2.31
C VAL A 256 5.70 12.31 -1.93
N TYR A 257 5.03 11.67 -0.99
CA TYR A 257 5.15 10.23 -0.77
C TYR A 257 3.97 9.50 -1.41
N LEU A 258 4.25 8.36 -2.05
CA LEU A 258 3.28 7.42 -2.59
C LEU A 258 3.62 5.99 -2.13
N ASP A 259 2.61 5.19 -1.80
CA ASP A 259 2.79 3.74 -1.75
C ASP A 259 3.00 3.17 -3.17
N THR A 260 3.71 2.05 -3.30
CA THR A 260 4.05 1.43 -4.61
C THR A 260 2.85 0.79 -5.31
N ASP A 261 1.67 0.86 -4.70
CA ASP A 261 0.38 0.40 -5.21
C ASP A 261 -0.58 1.58 -5.46
N PHE A 262 -0.02 2.76 -5.71
CA PHE A 262 -0.78 3.97 -6.01
C PHE A 262 -0.62 4.37 -7.48
N ILE A 263 -1.73 4.41 -8.23
CA ILE A 263 -1.75 4.87 -9.63
C ILE A 263 -2.03 6.36 -9.65
N VAL A 264 -1.08 7.16 -10.13
CA VAL A 264 -1.25 8.60 -10.36
C VAL A 264 -2.05 8.83 -11.63
N MET A 265 -3.19 9.52 -11.52
CA MET A 265 -4.12 9.77 -12.61
C MET A 265 -4.05 11.20 -13.15
N ARG A 266 -3.63 12.16 -12.31
CA ARG A 266 -3.50 13.58 -12.67
C ARG A 266 -2.30 14.21 -11.99
N SER A 267 -1.87 15.36 -12.52
CA SER A 267 -0.74 16.11 -11.97
C SER A 267 -1.00 16.56 -10.53
N PHE A 268 0.00 16.37 -9.68
CA PHE A 268 0.06 16.84 -8.29
C PHE A 268 0.62 18.27 -8.19
N LYS A 269 0.94 18.91 -9.32
CA LYS A 269 1.42 20.29 -9.33
C LYS A 269 0.39 21.21 -8.65
N GLY A 270 0.86 22.01 -7.70
CA GLY A 270 0.02 22.92 -6.92
C GLY A 270 -0.57 22.32 -5.64
N LEU A 271 -0.53 20.99 -5.45
CA LEU A 271 -0.84 20.41 -4.15
C LEU A 271 0.26 20.78 -3.14
N LYS A 272 -0.16 21.20 -1.95
CA LYS A 272 0.74 21.53 -0.83
C LYS A 272 0.10 21.09 0.47
N ASN A 273 0.90 20.57 1.39
CA ASN A 273 0.48 20.16 2.74
C ASN A 273 -0.87 19.44 2.74
N THR A 274 -0.99 18.39 1.94
CA THR A 274 -2.23 17.71 1.60
C THR A 274 -2.21 16.26 2.08
N ILE A 275 -3.33 15.83 2.67
CA ILE A 275 -3.61 14.45 3.05
C ILE A 275 -5.01 14.05 2.55
N GLY A 276 -5.20 12.77 2.23
CA GLY A 276 -6.49 12.26 1.77
C GLY A 276 -7.35 11.66 2.89
N ALA A 277 -8.65 11.95 2.84
CA ALA A 277 -9.65 11.18 3.56
C ALA A 277 -9.86 9.83 2.87
N GLN A 278 -9.63 8.73 3.58
CA GLN A 278 -9.97 7.39 3.11
C GLN A 278 -11.48 7.16 3.14
N SER A 279 -12.15 7.65 4.19
CA SER A 279 -13.59 7.47 4.37
C SER A 279 -14.22 8.71 5.00
N ILE A 280 -15.51 8.89 4.74
CA ILE A 280 -16.35 9.96 5.29
C ILE A 280 -17.58 9.35 5.95
N ASP A 281 -18.17 10.08 6.89
CA ASP A 281 -19.50 9.79 7.40
C ASP A 281 -20.56 10.16 6.36
N VAL A 282 -21.58 9.31 6.22
CA VAL A 282 -22.57 9.43 5.13
C VAL A 282 -23.46 10.66 5.33
N VAL A 283 -23.74 11.05 6.58
CA VAL A 283 -24.66 12.13 6.91
C VAL A 283 -23.92 13.46 7.01
N SER A 284 -22.97 13.57 7.94
CA SER A 284 -22.23 14.80 8.21
C SER A 284 -21.23 15.19 7.12
N LYS A 285 -20.88 14.23 6.23
CA LYS A 285 -19.83 14.37 5.21
C LYS A 285 -18.42 14.64 5.76
N ASN A 286 -18.26 14.62 7.08
CA ASN A 286 -16.96 14.75 7.72
C ASN A 286 -16.12 13.51 7.47
N TRP A 287 -14.81 13.68 7.38
CA TRP A 287 -13.88 12.56 7.27
C TRP A 287 -13.91 11.71 8.55
N THR A 288 -13.90 10.39 8.39
CA THR A 288 -13.86 9.42 9.51
C THR A 288 -12.49 8.76 9.65
N ARG A 289 -11.79 8.59 8.52
CA ARG A 289 -10.44 8.04 8.43
C ARG A 289 -9.63 8.85 7.42
N LEU A 290 -8.44 9.27 7.83
CA LEU A 290 -7.38 9.70 6.92
C LEU A 290 -6.41 8.56 6.68
N ASN A 291 -5.67 8.62 5.59
CA ASN A 291 -4.69 7.60 5.23
C ASN A 291 -3.40 8.25 4.74
N ASN A 292 -2.28 7.55 4.94
CA ASN A 292 -0.93 8.00 4.69
C ASN A 292 -0.27 7.27 3.49
N ALA A 293 -1.04 6.58 2.65
CA ALA A 293 -0.56 5.99 1.39
C ALA A 293 -0.19 7.05 0.35
N VAL A 294 -0.72 8.26 0.49
CA VAL A 294 -0.27 9.46 -0.22
C VAL A 294 -0.18 10.61 0.77
N LEU A 295 0.93 11.35 0.73
CA LEU A 295 1.17 12.52 1.55
C LEU A 295 1.93 13.55 0.73
N VAL A 296 1.48 14.81 0.74
CA VAL A 296 2.16 15.92 0.05
C VAL A 296 2.50 16.95 1.11
N PHE A 297 3.77 17.15 1.45
CA PHE A 297 4.14 18.08 2.51
C PHE A 297 5.42 18.83 2.21
N ASP A 298 5.47 20.08 2.66
CA ASP A 298 6.70 20.86 2.68
C ASP A 298 7.70 20.25 3.67
N MET A 299 8.98 20.49 3.40
CA MET A 299 10.05 20.10 4.30
C MET A 299 9.82 20.70 5.70
N LYS A 300 10.09 19.92 6.74
CA LYS A 300 9.93 20.28 8.17
C LYS A 300 8.51 20.69 8.59
N HIS A 301 7.48 20.30 7.84
CA HIS A 301 6.11 20.68 8.18
C HIS A 301 5.70 20.20 9.60
N PRO A 302 5.15 21.08 10.47
CA PRO A 302 4.83 20.74 11.87
C PRO A 302 3.87 19.56 12.04
N LEU A 303 2.91 19.40 11.13
CA LEU A 303 2.00 18.25 11.15
C LEU A 303 2.73 16.91 10.96
N VAL A 304 3.74 16.88 10.08
CA VAL A 304 4.53 15.66 9.84
C VAL A 304 5.36 15.32 11.06
N LEU A 305 5.92 16.32 11.75
CA LEU A 305 6.60 16.12 13.03
C LEU A 305 5.65 15.50 14.08
N LYS A 306 4.39 15.98 14.15
CA LYS A 306 3.38 15.38 15.03
C LYS A 306 3.00 13.95 14.65
N PHE A 307 3.04 13.59 13.38
CA PHE A 307 2.89 12.19 12.95
C PHE A 307 4.05 11.32 13.43
N ILE A 308 5.30 11.80 13.31
CA ILE A 308 6.50 11.10 13.77
C ILE A 308 6.46 10.92 15.30
N GLU A 309 6.07 11.97 16.03
CA GLU A 309 5.89 11.96 17.48
C GLU A 309 4.85 10.92 17.91
N GLU A 310 3.65 10.94 17.30
CA GLU A 310 2.60 9.96 17.62
C GLU A 310 3.03 8.53 17.29
N PHE A 311 3.72 8.31 16.16
CA PHE A 311 4.27 7.00 15.81
C PHE A 311 5.21 6.49 16.90
N ALA A 312 6.19 7.30 17.31
CA ALA A 312 7.19 6.90 18.30
C ALA A 312 6.58 6.62 19.68
N LEU A 313 5.69 7.52 20.14
CA LEU A 313 5.08 7.44 21.47
C LEU A 313 4.07 6.30 21.58
N THR A 314 3.25 6.09 20.55
CA THR A 314 2.10 5.19 20.62
C THR A 314 2.30 3.91 19.81
N PHE A 315 3.52 3.63 19.35
CA PHE A 315 3.82 2.46 18.52
C PHE A 315 3.20 1.19 19.10
N ASP A 316 2.38 0.53 18.29
CA ASP A 316 1.80 -0.77 18.62
C ASP A 316 1.89 -1.67 17.38
N GLY A 317 2.92 -2.51 17.35
CA GLY A 317 3.14 -3.48 16.29
C GLY A 317 2.11 -4.61 16.25
N ASN A 318 1.19 -4.68 17.22
CA ASN A 318 0.18 -5.73 17.30
C ASN A 318 -1.16 -5.33 16.67
N LYS A 319 -1.34 -4.05 16.30
CA LYS A 319 -2.60 -3.52 15.75
C LYS A 319 -2.44 -3.04 14.32
N TRP A 320 -3.09 -3.73 13.38
CA TRP A 320 -3.06 -3.33 11.97
C TRP A 320 -3.66 -1.93 11.76
N GLY A 321 -2.98 -1.12 10.96
CA GLY A 321 -3.37 0.27 10.68
C GLY A 321 -3.09 1.27 11.81
N HIS A 322 -2.79 0.81 13.02
CA HIS A 322 -2.57 1.67 14.19
C HIS A 322 -1.47 2.72 13.98
N ASN A 323 -0.35 2.29 13.40
CA ASN A 323 0.84 3.13 13.14
C ASN A 323 0.78 3.88 11.79
N GLY A 324 -0.31 3.74 11.04
CA GLY A 324 -0.49 4.35 9.71
C GLY A 324 -1.77 5.18 9.65
N PRO A 325 -2.83 4.74 8.93
CA PRO A 325 -4.08 5.50 8.79
C PRO A 325 -4.71 5.95 10.12
N TYR A 326 -4.64 5.11 11.16
CA TYR A 326 -5.19 5.46 12.47
C TYR A 326 -4.37 6.52 13.19
N MET A 327 -3.04 6.43 13.13
CA MET A 327 -2.11 7.42 13.68
C MET A 327 -2.34 8.80 13.08
N VAL A 328 -2.34 8.92 11.74
CA VAL A 328 -2.52 10.24 11.09
C VAL A 328 -3.90 10.83 11.38
N SER A 329 -4.92 9.99 11.50
CA SER A 329 -6.27 10.43 11.87
C SER A 329 -6.33 10.97 13.31
N ARG A 330 -5.68 10.30 14.27
CA ARG A 330 -5.64 10.76 15.67
C ARG A 330 -4.94 12.11 15.78
N VAL A 331 -3.81 12.27 15.09
CA VAL A 331 -3.05 13.51 15.09
C VAL A 331 -3.85 14.64 14.47
N VAL A 332 -4.40 14.45 13.26
CA VAL A 332 -5.17 15.49 12.57
C VAL A 332 -6.38 15.92 13.41
N ARG A 333 -7.13 14.98 13.99
CA ARG A 333 -8.29 15.33 14.85
C ARG A 333 -7.91 16.21 16.05
N ARG A 334 -6.68 16.10 16.56
CA ARG A 334 -6.21 16.93 17.68
C ARG A 334 -5.75 18.31 17.25
N VAL A 335 -5.33 18.51 15.99
CA VAL A 335 -4.72 19.77 15.54
C VAL A 335 -5.55 20.51 14.49
N GLU A 336 -6.57 19.89 13.92
CA GLU A 336 -7.52 20.53 13.01
C GLU A 336 -8.15 21.76 13.67
N GLY A 337 -8.20 22.88 12.93
CA GLY A 337 -8.66 24.16 13.45
C GLY A 337 -7.69 24.89 14.39
N ARG A 338 -6.53 24.31 14.72
CA ARG A 338 -5.51 24.99 15.55
C ARG A 338 -4.53 25.79 14.69
N PRO A 339 -4.12 26.99 15.13
CA PRO A 339 -3.10 27.77 14.43
C PRO A 339 -1.76 27.02 14.37
N GLY A 340 -0.98 27.28 13.31
CA GLY A 340 0.37 26.70 13.13
C GLY A 340 0.42 25.36 12.37
N TYR A 341 -0.73 24.80 11.99
CA TYR A 341 -0.81 23.58 11.18
C TYR A 341 -1.61 23.89 9.90
N ASN A 342 -0.93 24.36 8.84
CA ASN A 342 -1.59 24.62 7.56
C ASN A 342 -1.61 23.35 6.70
N PHE A 343 -2.79 22.75 6.52
CA PHE A 343 -2.93 21.58 5.66
C PHE A 343 -4.34 21.49 5.06
N THR A 344 -4.45 20.75 3.96
CA THR A 344 -5.72 20.48 3.28
C THR A 344 -6.04 18.99 3.37
N ILE A 345 -7.28 18.68 3.74
CA ILE A 345 -7.82 17.33 3.64
C ILE A 345 -8.61 17.24 2.33
N LEU A 346 -8.18 16.36 1.42
CA LEU A 346 -8.92 16.10 0.19
C LEU A 346 -9.94 14.96 0.39
N PRO A 347 -11.10 15.01 -0.29
CA PRO A 347 -12.14 14.00 -0.14
C PRO A 347 -11.69 12.63 -0.68
N PRO A 348 -12.39 11.53 -0.34
CA PRO A 348 -12.03 10.19 -0.81
C PRO A 348 -11.85 10.06 -2.32
N MET A 349 -12.69 10.73 -3.11
CA MET A 349 -12.54 10.71 -4.58
C MET A 349 -11.19 11.26 -5.08
N ALA A 350 -10.45 12.04 -4.30
CA ALA A 350 -9.13 12.52 -4.73
C ALA A 350 -8.10 11.37 -4.85
N PHE A 351 -8.06 10.47 -3.87
CA PHE A 351 -6.97 9.47 -3.74
C PHE A 351 -7.44 8.04 -3.40
N TYR A 352 -8.62 7.93 -2.79
CA TYR A 352 -9.23 6.68 -2.33
C TYR A 352 -10.64 6.49 -2.93
N PRO A 353 -10.81 6.54 -4.26
CA PRO A 353 -12.12 6.52 -4.92
C PRO A 353 -12.85 5.17 -4.84
N VAL A 354 -12.18 4.13 -4.33
CA VAL A 354 -12.72 2.80 -4.11
C VAL A 354 -12.19 2.28 -2.77
N ASP A 355 -13.11 1.91 -1.88
CA ASP A 355 -12.79 1.31 -0.60
C ASP A 355 -12.12 -0.07 -0.78
N TRP A 356 -11.22 -0.41 0.13
CA TRP A 356 -10.47 -1.68 0.13
C TRP A 356 -11.36 -2.92 0.10
N ILE A 357 -12.58 -2.88 0.63
CA ILE A 357 -13.55 -3.99 0.55
C ILE A 357 -14.05 -4.19 -0.88
N LYS A 358 -14.22 -3.09 -1.62
CA LYS A 358 -14.79 -3.06 -2.98
C LYS A 358 -13.73 -3.10 -4.09
N ILE A 359 -12.45 -3.08 -3.74
CA ILE A 359 -11.35 -2.95 -4.70
C ILE A 359 -11.34 -4.06 -5.76
N GLY A 360 -11.78 -5.27 -5.37
CA GLY A 360 -11.84 -6.41 -6.29
C GLY A 360 -12.74 -6.19 -7.50
N GLY A 361 -13.74 -5.29 -7.41
CA GLY A 361 -14.57 -4.93 -8.55
C GLY A 361 -13.79 -4.26 -9.70
N LEU A 362 -12.64 -3.63 -9.43
CA LEU A 362 -11.83 -3.00 -10.48
C LEU A 362 -11.06 -4.02 -11.34
N PHE A 363 -10.89 -5.24 -10.85
CA PHE A 363 -10.06 -6.28 -11.46
C PHE A 363 -10.84 -7.23 -12.35
N LYS A 364 -12.19 -7.17 -12.32
CA LYS A 364 -13.06 -8.12 -13.01
C LYS A 364 -13.46 -7.66 -14.41
N MET A 365 -13.56 -8.61 -15.33
CA MET A 365 -14.10 -8.41 -16.68
C MET A 365 -15.61 -8.15 -16.63
N PRO A 366 -16.18 -7.44 -17.62
CA PRO A 366 -17.62 -7.26 -17.69
C PRO A 366 -18.29 -8.59 -18.07
N LYS A 367 -19.36 -8.97 -17.34
CA LYS A 367 -20.15 -10.18 -17.66
C LYS A 367 -21.21 -9.96 -18.74
N ASP A 368 -21.62 -8.71 -18.93
CA ASP A 368 -22.68 -8.32 -19.84
C ASP A 368 -22.50 -6.86 -20.32
N ARG A 369 -23.48 -6.37 -21.10
CA ARG A 369 -23.49 -4.99 -21.62
C ARG A 369 -23.55 -3.94 -20.50
N ALA A 370 -24.26 -4.24 -19.40
CA ALA A 370 -24.38 -3.31 -18.27
C ALA A 370 -23.05 -3.17 -17.53
N GLY A 371 -22.35 -4.28 -17.28
CA GLY A 371 -21.00 -4.31 -16.74
C GLY A 371 -20.01 -3.56 -17.63
N SER A 372 -20.10 -3.74 -18.95
CA SER A 372 -19.24 -3.01 -19.90
C SER A 372 -19.44 -1.50 -19.80
N ARG A 373 -20.70 -1.04 -19.74
CA ARG A 373 -21.03 0.37 -19.54
C ARG A 373 -20.56 0.90 -18.18
N TRP A 374 -20.70 0.10 -17.13
CA TRP A 374 -20.21 0.47 -15.80
C TRP A 374 -18.70 0.67 -15.79
N ILE A 375 -17.93 -0.21 -16.43
CA ILE A 375 -16.47 -0.08 -16.54
C ILE A 375 -16.11 1.22 -17.25
N GLU A 376 -16.75 1.52 -18.39
CA GLU A 376 -16.48 2.75 -19.14
C GLU A 376 -16.76 4.00 -18.30
N VAL A 377 -17.93 4.05 -17.66
CA VAL A 377 -18.31 5.16 -16.76
C VAL A 377 -17.31 5.26 -15.60
N LYS A 378 -16.90 4.14 -15.00
CA LYS A 378 -15.96 4.14 -13.88
C LYS A 378 -14.58 4.65 -14.30
N VAL A 379 -14.05 4.21 -15.43
CA VAL A 379 -12.77 4.69 -15.96
C VAL A 379 -12.83 6.20 -16.24
N GLN A 380 -13.91 6.69 -16.85
CA GLN A 380 -14.09 8.12 -17.10
C GLN A 380 -14.21 8.93 -15.81
N GLN A 381 -14.94 8.41 -14.81
CA GLN A 381 -15.02 9.03 -13.49
C GLN A 381 -13.63 9.16 -12.85
N LEU A 382 -12.86 8.05 -12.84
CA LEU A 382 -11.52 8.03 -12.27
C LEU A 382 -10.61 9.06 -12.95
N LYS A 383 -10.59 9.07 -14.28
CA LYS A 383 -9.79 10.02 -15.07
C LYS A 383 -10.12 11.49 -14.78
N ARG A 384 -11.40 11.82 -14.59
CA ARG A 384 -11.85 13.22 -14.45
C ARG A 384 -11.75 13.74 -13.02
N GLN A 385 -11.98 12.88 -12.03
CA GLN A 385 -12.25 13.31 -10.66
C GLN A 385 -11.15 12.98 -9.66
N THR A 386 -10.18 12.13 -10.02
CA THR A 386 -9.17 11.66 -9.06
C THR A 386 -7.79 12.20 -9.39
N TYR A 387 -6.98 12.42 -8.36
CA TYR A 387 -5.53 12.60 -8.50
C TYR A 387 -4.84 11.24 -8.60
N GLY A 388 -5.38 10.23 -7.94
CA GLY A 388 -4.91 8.86 -8.10
C GLY A 388 -5.85 7.81 -7.53
N VAL A 389 -5.43 6.56 -7.63
CA VAL A 389 -6.16 5.38 -7.17
C VAL A 389 -5.23 4.52 -6.33
N HIS A 390 -5.50 4.40 -5.04
CA HIS A 390 -4.83 3.44 -4.17
C HIS A 390 -5.40 2.02 -4.39
N LEU A 391 -4.54 1.03 -4.62
CA LEU A 391 -4.94 -0.33 -4.98
C LEU A 391 -5.05 -1.27 -3.79
N TRP A 392 -4.65 -0.86 -2.58
CA TRP A 392 -4.75 -1.69 -1.38
C TRP A 392 -4.10 -3.07 -1.55
N ASN A 393 -2.82 -3.16 -1.92
CA ASN A 393 -2.14 -4.41 -2.29
C ASN A 393 -2.26 -5.52 -1.22
N LYS A 394 -2.46 -5.17 0.06
CA LYS A 394 -2.80 -6.17 1.09
C LYS A 394 -4.03 -7.03 0.71
N GLN A 395 -5.00 -6.42 0.02
CA GLN A 395 -6.21 -7.05 -0.50
C GLN A 395 -6.12 -7.43 -1.97
N SER A 396 -5.52 -6.57 -2.81
CA SER A 396 -5.60 -6.74 -4.25
C SER A 396 -4.44 -7.52 -4.88
N SER A 397 -3.33 -7.72 -4.17
CA SER A 397 -2.09 -8.32 -4.74
C SER A 397 -2.30 -9.69 -5.39
N LYS A 398 -3.24 -10.49 -4.88
CA LYS A 398 -3.56 -11.84 -5.40
C LYS A 398 -4.63 -11.84 -6.50
N LEU A 399 -5.29 -10.72 -6.75
CA LEU A 399 -6.34 -10.64 -7.76
C LEU A 399 -5.71 -10.67 -9.15
N VAL A 400 -6.30 -11.37 -10.11
CA VAL A 400 -5.86 -11.30 -11.51
C VAL A 400 -6.48 -10.06 -12.14
N VAL A 401 -5.72 -9.36 -13.00
CA VAL A 401 -6.29 -8.29 -13.83
C VAL A 401 -6.94 -8.97 -15.01
N GLU A 402 -8.27 -9.06 -15.01
CA GLU A 402 -9.03 -9.68 -16.09
C GLU A 402 -9.17 -8.73 -17.29
N GLU A 403 -9.36 -9.30 -18.48
CA GLU A 403 -9.52 -8.57 -19.73
C GLU A 403 -10.72 -7.62 -19.70
N GLY A 404 -10.56 -6.44 -20.26
CA GLY A 404 -11.59 -5.41 -20.34
C GLY A 404 -11.91 -4.73 -19.01
N SER A 405 -11.32 -5.16 -17.89
CA SER A 405 -11.52 -4.61 -16.54
C SER A 405 -11.13 -3.14 -16.43
N VAL A 406 -11.57 -2.48 -15.35
CA VAL A 406 -11.13 -1.11 -15.06
C VAL A 406 -9.60 -1.07 -14.93
N MET A 407 -9.01 -2.03 -14.22
CA MET A 407 -7.57 -2.08 -14.00
C MET A 407 -6.78 -2.27 -15.30
N GLU A 408 -7.22 -3.15 -16.21
CA GLU A 408 -6.56 -3.29 -17.51
C GLU A 408 -6.56 -1.96 -18.29
N ARG A 409 -7.70 -1.26 -18.31
CA ARG A 409 -7.80 0.05 -18.97
C ARG A 409 -6.92 1.11 -18.33
N LEU A 410 -6.83 1.13 -17.00
CA LEU A 410 -5.92 2.02 -16.27
C LEU A 410 -4.45 1.69 -16.56
N MET A 411 -4.10 0.40 -16.67
CA MET A 411 -2.76 -0.04 -17.05
C MET A 411 -2.40 0.46 -18.44
N ALA A 412 -3.26 0.22 -19.44
CA ALA A 412 -3.03 0.65 -20.81
C ALA A 412 -2.90 2.18 -20.94
N GLN A 413 -3.71 2.95 -20.20
CA GLN A 413 -3.69 4.42 -20.27
C GLN A 413 -2.46 5.07 -19.62
N ASN A 414 -1.90 4.42 -18.59
CA ASN A 414 -0.76 4.92 -17.84
C ASN A 414 0.57 4.31 -18.28
N CYS A 415 0.55 3.30 -19.15
CA CYS A 415 1.77 2.68 -19.66
C CYS A 415 2.55 3.67 -20.54
N VAL A 416 3.77 4.00 -20.12
CA VAL A 416 4.71 4.82 -20.90
C VAL A 416 5.68 3.92 -21.67
N LEU A 417 5.96 2.73 -21.16
CA LEU A 417 6.83 1.74 -21.80
C LEU A 417 6.16 1.09 -23.03
N CYS A 418 4.83 0.94 -23.02
CA CYS A 418 4.08 0.32 -24.11
C CYS A 418 4.11 1.14 -25.41
N LYS A 419 4.30 2.46 -25.31
CA LYS A 419 4.28 3.36 -26.49
C LYS A 419 5.49 3.19 -27.40
N HIS A 420 6.58 2.61 -26.91
CA HIS A 420 7.82 2.42 -27.67
C HIS A 420 7.89 1.07 -28.40
N ILE A 421 6.92 0.17 -28.18
CA ILE A 421 6.86 -1.13 -28.86
C ILE A 421 6.41 -0.99 -30.32
N TYR A 422 5.70 0.08 -30.67
CA TYR A 422 5.20 0.34 -32.02
C TYR A 422 6.08 1.29 -32.85
N SER A 423 7.23 1.70 -32.31
CA SER A 423 8.13 2.66 -32.96
C SER A 423 9.47 2.03 -33.38
N SER A 424 9.55 0.69 -33.43
CA SER A 424 10.74 -0.07 -33.84
C SER A 424 10.58 -0.62 -35.25
#